data_AF-A0A7G5GZL1-F1
#
_entry.id   AF-A0A7G5GZL1-F1
#
_cell.length_a   1.000
_cell.length_b   1.000
_cell.length_c   1.000
_cell.angle_alpha   90.00
_cell.angle_beta   90.00
_cell.angle_gamma   90.00
#
_symmetry.space_group_name_H-M   'P 1'
#
loop_
_entity.id
_entity.type
_entity.pdbx_description
1 polymer ?
#
loop_
_entity_poly.entity_id
_entity_poly.type
_entity_poly.pdbx_seq_one_letter_code
_entity_poly.pdbx_strand_id
1 'polypeptide(L)'
;MPTPVLYKLVVRSFFVTLGMLAVWWGLDSFFNGSVWDGMVVSKSALVVEYCEFNHVDKFFHQPMNTYSNLAYFFFGVLIVQIAYDDYKNDGLKRQNRLESFPMLSALMGICFIYLGFGSAFFHASLTYIGQRVDMNGTYGITLVLVSIGLYHVLYKVRFTQPVKTIWTVSLVILIILFLKIALLIPSSKLLPGLILALLVCIAINYFQFRKERSGLVGIASLVLMVIAVRFRTLDVQKIGCDPHSLIQGHSIWHLLTALSSVCSYSFFRFAGRKSSF
;
A
#
# COMPACT_ATOMS: atom_id res chain seq x y z
N MET A 1 -0.70 8.53 -18.32
CA MET A 1 -1.33 8.09 -19.59
C MET A 1 -2.37 9.13 -20.02
N PRO A 2 -3.01 9.03 -21.20
CA PRO A 2 -4.09 9.95 -21.58
C PRO A 2 -5.23 9.94 -20.55
N THR A 3 -5.81 11.10 -20.26
CA THR A 3 -6.89 11.24 -19.26
C THR A 3 -8.08 10.30 -19.48
N PRO A 4 -8.57 10.08 -20.72
CA PRO A 4 -9.69 9.15 -20.95
C PRO A 4 -9.37 7.70 -20.57
N VAL A 5 -8.12 7.27 -20.78
CA VAL A 5 -7.68 5.92 -20.40
C VAL A 5 -7.64 5.81 -18.88
N LEU A 6 -7.04 6.79 -18.19
CA LEU A 6 -6.97 6.78 -16.73
C LEU A 6 -8.37 6.77 -16.10
N TYR A 7 -9.30 7.58 -16.61
CA TYR A 7 -10.68 7.60 -16.13
C TYR A 7 -11.35 6.22 -16.25
N LYS A 8 -11.19 5.54 -17.41
CA LYS A 8 -11.70 4.18 -17.60
C LYS A 8 -11.12 3.19 -16.60
N LEU A 9 -9.82 3.26 -16.31
CA LEU A 9 -9.17 2.39 -15.33
C LEU A 9 -9.70 2.66 -13.91
N VAL A 10 -9.88 3.92 -13.53
CA VAL A 10 -10.44 4.33 -12.23
C VAL A 10 -11.86 3.81 -12.05
N VAL A 11 -12.72 4.01 -13.05
CA VAL A 11 -14.11 3.52 -13.03
C VAL A 11 -14.15 1.99 -12.91
N ARG A 12 -13.31 1.28 -13.66
CA ARG A 12 -13.23 -0.18 -13.54
C ARG A 12 -12.75 -0.61 -12.16
N SER A 13 -11.71 0.03 -11.60
CA SER A 13 -11.27 -0.25 -10.22
C SER A 13 -12.38 -0.02 -9.21
N PHE A 14 -13.16 1.05 -9.37
CA PHE A 14 -14.29 1.35 -8.49
C PHE A 14 -15.32 0.22 -8.48
N PHE A 15 -15.77 -0.26 -9.65
CA PHE A 15 -16.72 -1.38 -9.72
C PHE A 15 -16.15 -2.69 -9.19
N VAL A 16 -14.86 -2.97 -9.40
CA VAL A 16 -14.19 -4.14 -8.81
C VAL A 16 -14.14 -4.03 -7.28
N THR A 17 -13.87 -2.84 -6.74
CA THR A 17 -13.89 -2.59 -5.29
C THR A 17 -15.31 -2.68 -4.72
N LEU A 18 -16.34 -2.20 -5.43
CA LEU A 18 -17.74 -2.39 -5.02
C LEU A 18 -18.12 -3.88 -4.97
N GLY A 19 -17.66 -4.67 -5.94
CA GLY A 19 -17.82 -6.12 -5.90
C GLY A 19 -17.15 -6.74 -4.66
N MET A 20 -15.93 -6.30 -4.33
CA MET A 20 -15.23 -6.77 -3.13
C MET A 20 -15.94 -6.35 -1.83
N LEU A 21 -16.48 -5.13 -1.78
CA LEU A 21 -17.29 -4.67 -0.66
C LEU A 21 -18.51 -5.57 -0.45
N ALA A 22 -19.22 -5.94 -1.52
CA ALA A 22 -20.36 -6.85 -1.43
C ALA A 22 -19.94 -8.25 -0.94
N VAL A 23 -18.78 -8.75 -1.36
CA VAL A 23 -18.22 -10.02 -0.85
C VAL A 23 -17.92 -9.91 0.65
N TRP A 24 -17.23 -8.86 1.10
CA TRP A 24 -16.89 -8.67 2.52
C TRP A 24 -18.13 -8.49 3.39
N TRP A 25 -19.10 -7.71 2.91
CA TRP A 25 -20.39 -7.57 3.58
C TRP A 25 -21.14 -8.90 3.68
N GLY A 26 -21.11 -9.71 2.63
CA GLY A 26 -21.67 -11.06 2.65
C GLY A 26 -20.98 -11.93 3.70
N LEU A 27 -19.64 -11.94 3.73
CA LEU A 27 -18.89 -12.70 4.74
C LEU A 27 -19.26 -12.28 6.17
N ASP A 28 -19.34 -10.98 6.44
CA ASP A 28 -19.68 -10.45 7.76
C ASP A 28 -21.15 -10.70 8.15
N SER A 29 -22.04 -10.86 7.17
CA SER A 29 -23.46 -11.13 7.40
C SER A 29 -23.76 -12.62 7.62
N PHE A 30 -22.98 -13.53 7.01
CA PHE A 30 -23.24 -14.97 7.04
C PHE A 30 -22.36 -15.74 8.02
N PHE A 31 -21.20 -15.20 8.38
CA PHE A 31 -20.28 -15.82 9.34
C PHE A 31 -20.25 -15.01 10.64
N ASN A 32 -19.69 -15.61 11.68
CA ASN A 32 -19.50 -14.98 12.99
C ASN A 32 -18.06 -15.22 13.47
N GLY A 33 -17.74 -14.75 14.68
CA GLY A 33 -16.38 -14.82 15.23
C GLY A 33 -15.82 -16.24 15.39
N SER A 34 -16.67 -17.26 15.46
CA SER A 34 -16.25 -18.67 15.63
C SER A 34 -15.39 -19.18 14.48
N VAL A 35 -15.39 -18.52 13.31
CA VAL A 35 -14.50 -18.86 12.19
C VAL A 35 -13.02 -18.71 12.59
N TRP A 36 -12.73 -17.86 13.58
CA TRP A 36 -11.38 -17.62 14.06
C TRP A 36 -10.99 -18.48 15.27
N ASP A 37 -11.87 -19.38 15.73
CA ASP A 37 -11.63 -20.23 16.89
C ASP A 37 -10.38 -21.10 16.71
N GLY A 38 -9.60 -21.24 17.78
CA GLY A 38 -8.36 -22.00 17.79
C GLY A 38 -7.15 -21.26 17.20
N MET A 39 -7.34 -20.07 16.62
CA MET A 39 -6.21 -19.24 16.19
C MET A 39 -5.59 -18.48 17.38
N VAL A 40 -4.27 -18.32 17.35
CA VAL A 40 -3.54 -17.59 18.40
C VAL A 40 -3.85 -16.09 18.31
N VAL A 41 -4.30 -15.49 19.41
CA VAL A 41 -4.57 -14.05 19.52
C VAL A 41 -3.28 -13.23 19.34
N SER A 42 -3.34 -12.13 18.61
CA SER A 42 -2.19 -11.25 18.40
C SER A 42 -1.78 -10.48 19.65
N LYS A 43 -0.52 -10.05 19.73
CA LYS A 43 -0.05 -9.16 20.82
C LYS A 43 -0.81 -7.83 20.84
N SER A 44 -1.19 -7.33 19.67
CA SER A 44 -1.96 -6.08 19.51
C SER A 44 -3.35 -6.20 20.13
N ALA A 45 -4.02 -7.34 19.91
CA ALA A 45 -5.34 -7.60 20.46
C ALA A 45 -5.32 -7.80 21.98
N LEU A 46 -4.29 -8.46 22.52
CA LEU A 46 -4.13 -8.66 23.97
C LEU A 46 -4.04 -7.35 24.76
N VAL A 47 -3.56 -6.28 24.14
CA VAL A 47 -3.44 -4.95 24.77
C VAL A 47 -4.47 -3.95 24.25
N VAL A 48 -5.41 -4.40 23.41
CA VAL A 48 -6.42 -3.56 22.74
C VAL A 48 -5.75 -2.33 22.10
N GLU A 49 -4.78 -2.57 21.20
CA GLU A 49 -3.93 -1.51 20.64
C GLU A 49 -4.74 -0.39 19.97
N TYR A 50 -5.78 -0.73 19.20
CA TYR A 50 -6.58 0.24 18.44
C TYR A 50 -7.87 0.64 19.18
N CYS A 51 -8.37 1.84 18.90
CA CYS A 51 -9.54 2.42 19.57
C CYS A 51 -10.82 1.61 19.33
N GLU A 52 -11.03 1.15 18.10
CA GLU A 52 -12.24 0.44 17.69
C GLU A 52 -12.54 -0.76 18.59
N PHE A 53 -13.81 -0.87 18.99
CA PHE A 53 -14.29 -1.97 19.82
C PHE A 53 -14.08 -3.34 19.13
N ASN A 54 -13.60 -4.32 19.89
CA ASN A 54 -13.39 -5.68 19.40
C ASN A 54 -14.68 -6.51 19.55
N HIS A 55 -15.46 -6.59 18.47
CA HIS A 55 -16.66 -7.44 18.36
C HIS A 55 -16.28 -8.91 18.12
N VAL A 56 -15.73 -9.58 19.15
CA VAL A 56 -15.25 -10.98 19.04
C VAL A 56 -16.34 -12.01 18.68
N ASP A 57 -17.61 -11.62 18.80
CA ASP A 57 -18.77 -12.40 18.36
C ASP A 57 -19.02 -12.31 16.85
N LYS A 58 -18.51 -11.28 16.16
CA LYS A 58 -18.73 -11.04 14.73
C LYS A 58 -17.59 -11.58 13.87
N PHE A 59 -17.86 -11.82 12.59
CA PHE A 59 -16.80 -12.23 11.67
C PHE A 59 -15.74 -11.14 11.50
N PHE A 60 -16.15 -9.87 11.42
CA PHE A 60 -15.22 -8.75 11.53
C PHE A 60 -15.16 -8.22 12.96
N HIS A 61 -14.12 -8.60 13.71
CA HIS A 61 -13.90 -8.10 15.06
C HIS A 61 -13.76 -6.56 15.10
N GLN A 62 -13.14 -5.95 14.09
CA GLN A 62 -13.03 -4.50 13.94
C GLN A 62 -13.55 -4.07 12.55
N PRO A 63 -14.87 -3.86 12.38
CA PRO A 63 -15.47 -3.58 11.08
C PRO A 63 -14.87 -2.39 10.31
N MET A 64 -14.72 -1.22 10.94
CA MET A 64 -14.23 -0.01 10.27
C MET A 64 -12.76 -0.17 9.86
N ASN A 65 -11.92 -0.71 10.74
CA ASN A 65 -10.53 -1.01 10.41
C ASN A 65 -10.42 -2.11 9.35
N THR A 66 -11.39 -3.01 9.25
CA THR A 66 -11.46 -4.03 8.19
C THR A 66 -11.86 -3.40 6.86
N TYR A 67 -13.01 -2.73 6.77
CA TYR A 67 -13.52 -2.16 5.51
C TYR A 67 -12.66 -1.02 4.94
N SER A 68 -11.97 -0.24 5.79
CA SER A 68 -11.05 0.81 5.33
C SER A 68 -9.90 0.27 4.46
N ASN A 69 -9.57 -1.02 4.57
CA ASN A 69 -8.58 -1.67 3.71
C ASN A 69 -9.00 -1.82 2.24
N LEU A 70 -10.28 -1.60 1.91
CA LEU A 70 -10.73 -1.49 0.51
C LEU A 70 -10.02 -0.34 -0.24
N ALA A 71 -9.49 0.66 0.47
CA ALA A 71 -8.66 1.70 -0.14
C ALA A 71 -7.39 1.11 -0.77
N TYR A 72 -6.68 0.22 -0.06
CA TYR A 72 -5.51 -0.45 -0.62
C TYR A 72 -5.88 -1.36 -1.79
N PHE A 73 -6.98 -2.10 -1.66
CA PHE A 73 -7.48 -2.96 -2.75
C PHE A 73 -7.78 -2.16 -4.02
N PHE A 74 -8.50 -1.04 -3.89
CA PHE A 74 -8.81 -0.13 -5.00
C PHE A 74 -7.56 0.36 -5.71
N PHE A 75 -6.58 0.90 -4.96
CA PHE A 75 -5.35 1.40 -5.56
C PHE A 75 -4.47 0.30 -6.13
N GLY A 76 -4.47 -0.89 -5.52
CA GLY A 76 -3.78 -2.05 -6.04
C GLY A 76 -4.33 -2.51 -7.38
N VAL A 77 -5.66 -2.64 -7.51
CA VAL A 77 -6.33 -2.95 -8.78
C VAL A 77 -6.07 -1.87 -9.83
N LEU A 78 -6.06 -0.60 -9.45
CA LEU A 78 -5.72 0.49 -10.36
C LEU A 78 -4.28 0.38 -10.88
N ILE A 79 -3.30 0.17 -9.99
CA ILE A 79 -1.88 0.10 -10.36
C ILE A 79 -1.58 -1.14 -11.20
N VAL A 80 -2.19 -2.30 -10.92
CA VAL A 80 -2.06 -3.51 -11.77
C VAL A 80 -2.59 -3.24 -13.19
N GLN A 81 -3.72 -2.53 -13.31
CA GLN A 81 -4.25 -2.17 -14.62
C GLN A 81 -3.36 -1.18 -15.37
N ILE A 82 -2.76 -0.20 -14.67
CA ILE A 82 -1.77 0.70 -15.25
C ILE A 82 -0.56 -0.10 -15.76
N ALA A 83 -0.04 -1.03 -14.96
CA ALA A 83 1.07 -1.90 -15.35
C ALA A 83 0.76 -2.77 -16.57
N TYR A 84 -0.47 -3.28 -16.65
CA TYR A 84 -0.93 -4.06 -17.79
C TYR A 84 -1.08 -3.22 -19.07
N ASP A 85 -1.58 -1.98 -18.96
CA ASP A 85 -1.60 -1.03 -20.07
C ASP A 85 -0.18 -0.70 -20.54
N ASP A 86 0.75 -0.47 -19.61
CA ASP A 86 2.16 -0.22 -19.93
C ASP A 86 2.79 -1.40 -20.67
N TYR A 87 2.55 -2.64 -20.22
CA TYR A 87 3.00 -3.85 -20.90
C TYR A 87 2.44 -3.98 -22.33
N LYS A 88 1.14 -3.72 -22.52
CA LYS A 88 0.50 -3.79 -23.85
C LYS A 88 1.01 -2.75 -24.84
N ASN A 89 1.46 -1.61 -24.35
CA ASN A 89 1.95 -0.51 -25.17
C ASN A 89 3.49 -0.48 -25.27
N ASP A 90 4.19 -1.53 -24.80
CA ASP A 90 5.65 -1.62 -24.89
C ASP A 90 6.11 -1.60 -26.35
N GLY A 91 7.12 -0.79 -26.66
CA GLY A 91 7.59 -0.54 -28.04
C GLY A 91 6.62 0.23 -28.95
N LEU A 92 5.35 0.41 -28.58
CA LEU A 92 4.33 1.09 -29.39
C LEU A 92 4.23 2.59 -29.11
N LYS A 93 4.54 3.03 -27.88
CA LYS A 93 4.48 4.44 -27.47
C LYS A 93 5.75 4.84 -26.74
N ARG A 94 6.08 6.13 -26.76
CA ARG A 94 7.16 6.66 -25.93
C ARG A 94 6.79 6.48 -24.45
N GLN A 95 7.56 5.65 -23.77
CA GLN A 95 7.40 5.34 -22.37
C GLN A 95 8.41 6.09 -21.52
N ASN A 96 8.00 6.51 -20.32
CA ASN A 96 8.96 6.93 -19.30
C ASN A 96 9.67 5.72 -18.67
N ARG A 97 10.62 5.99 -17.78
CA ARG A 97 11.48 4.95 -17.19
C ARG A 97 10.68 3.86 -16.48
N LEU A 98 9.67 4.21 -15.68
CA LEU A 98 8.86 3.21 -14.96
C LEU A 98 7.83 2.51 -15.88
N GLU A 99 7.30 3.22 -16.87
CA GLU A 99 6.43 2.64 -17.92
C GLU A 99 7.15 1.52 -18.67
N SER A 100 8.45 1.70 -18.96
CA SER A 100 9.28 0.68 -19.59
C SER A 100 9.62 -0.51 -18.68
N PHE A 101 9.15 -0.51 -17.44
CA PHE A 101 9.35 -1.59 -16.47
C PHE A 101 8.02 -1.96 -15.79
N PRO A 102 7.03 -2.46 -16.55
CA PRO A 102 5.68 -2.70 -16.06
C PRO A 102 5.62 -3.73 -14.94
N MET A 103 6.51 -4.73 -14.92
CA MET A 103 6.55 -5.75 -13.85
C MET A 103 6.74 -5.15 -12.46
N LEU A 104 7.52 -4.07 -12.34
CA LEU A 104 7.74 -3.40 -11.05
C LEU A 104 6.48 -2.63 -10.59
N SER A 105 5.74 -2.04 -11.53
CA SER A 105 4.42 -1.46 -11.24
C SER A 105 3.39 -2.54 -10.89
N ALA A 106 3.39 -3.68 -11.60
CA ALA A 106 2.50 -4.79 -11.30
C ALA A 106 2.74 -5.33 -9.88
N LEU A 107 4.01 -5.52 -9.49
CA LEU A 107 4.38 -5.93 -8.14
C LEU A 107 3.90 -4.91 -7.09
N MET A 108 4.04 -3.61 -7.35
CA MET A 108 3.50 -2.56 -6.48
C MET A 108 1.99 -2.73 -6.26
N GLY A 109 1.23 -2.90 -7.34
CA GLY A 109 -0.23 -3.09 -7.26
C GLY A 109 -0.61 -4.38 -6.55
N ILE A 110 0.14 -5.47 -6.75
CA ILE A 110 -0.04 -6.74 -6.04
C ILE A 110 0.24 -6.57 -4.54
N CYS A 111 1.29 -5.83 -4.15
CA CYS A 111 1.57 -5.54 -2.74
C CYS A 111 0.47 -4.70 -2.08
N PHE A 112 -0.16 -3.77 -2.81
CA PHE A 112 -1.35 -3.06 -2.34
C PHE A 112 -2.53 -4.00 -2.09
N ILE A 113 -2.83 -4.89 -3.04
CA ILE A 113 -3.89 -5.90 -2.86
C ILE A 113 -3.56 -6.80 -1.67
N TYR A 114 -2.32 -7.26 -1.58
CA TYR A 114 -1.85 -8.11 -0.49
C TYR A 114 -1.98 -7.44 0.87
N LEU A 115 -1.59 -6.17 1.01
CA LEU A 115 -1.81 -5.41 2.25
C LEU A 115 -3.31 -5.25 2.54
N GLY A 116 -4.12 -4.93 1.52
CA GLY A 116 -5.57 -4.80 1.69
C GLY A 116 -6.20 -6.05 2.29
N PHE A 117 -5.87 -7.23 1.77
CA PHE A 117 -6.36 -8.50 2.35
C PHE A 117 -5.68 -8.87 3.67
N GLY A 118 -4.37 -8.64 3.79
CA GLY A 118 -3.60 -8.98 5.00
C GLY A 118 -4.05 -8.20 6.21
N SER A 119 -4.23 -6.89 6.05
CA SER A 119 -4.70 -5.98 7.09
C SER A 119 -6.19 -6.20 7.39
N ALA A 120 -7.04 -6.41 6.38
CA ALA A 120 -8.43 -6.79 6.59
C ALA A 120 -8.53 -8.12 7.38
N PHE A 121 -7.73 -9.12 7.04
CA PHE A 121 -7.67 -10.39 7.76
C PHE A 121 -7.21 -10.20 9.21
N PHE A 122 -6.24 -9.33 9.45
CA PHE A 122 -5.82 -9.00 10.81
C PHE A 122 -6.91 -8.33 11.62
N HIS A 123 -7.60 -7.33 11.09
CA HIS A 123 -8.68 -6.63 11.81
C HIS A 123 -9.96 -7.46 11.94
N ALA A 124 -10.20 -8.37 10.99
CA ALA A 124 -11.29 -9.32 11.07
C ALA A 124 -11.08 -10.34 12.19
N SER A 125 -9.87 -10.91 12.28
CA SER A 125 -9.58 -12.06 13.16
C SER A 125 -8.89 -11.69 14.48
N LEU A 126 -8.14 -10.58 14.50
CA LEU A 126 -7.24 -10.15 15.59
C LEU A 126 -6.16 -11.18 15.96
N THR A 127 -5.81 -12.06 15.03
CA THR A 127 -4.88 -13.20 15.24
C THR A 127 -3.42 -12.85 14.98
N TYR A 128 -2.50 -13.61 15.59
CA TYR A 128 -1.06 -13.46 15.44
C TYR A 128 -0.61 -13.61 13.98
N ILE A 129 -1.13 -14.63 13.28
CA ILE A 129 -0.82 -14.84 11.85
C ILE A 129 -1.35 -13.66 11.03
N GLY A 130 -2.58 -13.20 11.28
CA GLY A 130 -3.11 -12.00 10.65
C GLY A 130 -2.18 -10.80 10.82
N GLN A 131 -1.72 -10.54 12.04
CA GLN A 131 -0.78 -9.45 12.32
C GLN A 131 0.55 -9.58 11.56
N ARG A 132 1.05 -10.81 11.35
CA ARG A 132 2.28 -11.03 10.57
C ARG A 132 2.06 -10.72 9.09
N VAL A 133 0.93 -11.13 8.53
CA VAL A 133 0.58 -10.90 7.12
C VAL A 133 0.33 -9.42 6.86
N ASP A 134 -0.40 -8.73 7.73
CA ASP A 134 -0.62 -7.27 7.69
C ASP A 134 0.71 -6.50 7.66
N MET A 135 1.58 -6.75 8.63
CA MET A 135 2.88 -6.10 8.70
C MET A 135 3.77 -6.44 7.49
N ASN A 136 3.72 -7.67 6.98
CA ASN A 136 4.48 -8.04 5.77
C ASN A 136 3.96 -7.31 4.52
N GLY A 137 2.65 -7.12 4.38
CA GLY A 137 2.08 -6.29 3.33
C GLY A 137 2.57 -4.85 3.40
N THR A 138 2.63 -4.28 4.60
CA THR A 138 3.16 -2.93 4.85
C THR A 138 4.63 -2.81 4.43
N TYR A 139 5.46 -3.80 4.79
CA TYR A 139 6.85 -3.85 4.35
C TYR A 139 6.96 -4.09 2.84
N GLY A 140 6.09 -4.89 2.23
CA GLY A 140 6.07 -5.14 0.79
C GLY A 140 5.89 -3.86 -0.01
N ILE A 141 4.89 -3.06 0.33
CA ILE A 141 4.66 -1.74 -0.29
C ILE A 141 5.91 -0.85 -0.17
N THR A 142 6.47 -0.72 1.03
CA THR A 142 7.61 0.18 1.26
C THR A 142 8.89 -0.31 0.57
N LEU A 143 9.18 -1.61 0.58
CA LEU A 143 10.30 -2.21 -0.14
C LEU A 143 10.19 -1.97 -1.65
N VAL A 144 9.00 -2.14 -2.23
CA VAL A 144 8.77 -1.88 -3.65
C VAL A 144 8.92 -0.40 -3.98
N LEU A 145 8.40 0.51 -3.16
CA LEU A 145 8.59 1.96 -3.36
C LEU A 145 10.05 2.38 -3.26
N VAL A 146 10.79 1.88 -2.26
CA VAL A 146 12.24 2.12 -2.14
C VAL A 146 12.96 1.57 -3.38
N SER A 147 12.58 0.38 -3.84
CA SER A 147 13.14 -0.23 -5.05
C SER A 147 12.87 0.61 -6.31
N ILE A 148 11.64 1.12 -6.48
CA ILE A 148 11.28 2.09 -7.54
C ILE A 148 12.14 3.35 -7.42
N GLY A 149 12.31 3.88 -6.20
CA GLY A 149 13.16 5.04 -5.93
C GLY A 149 14.61 4.81 -6.35
N LEU A 150 15.21 3.71 -5.92
CA LEU A 150 16.57 3.31 -6.28
C LEU A 150 16.73 3.14 -7.79
N TYR A 151 15.77 2.48 -8.46
CA TYR A 151 15.78 2.32 -9.91
C TYR A 151 15.81 3.66 -10.67
N HIS A 152 15.17 4.69 -10.11
CA HIS A 152 15.19 6.05 -10.67
C HIS A 152 16.45 6.84 -10.28
N VAL A 153 16.95 6.70 -9.06
CA VAL A 153 18.21 7.33 -8.64
C VAL A 153 19.38 6.82 -9.47
N LEU A 154 19.37 5.52 -9.81
CA LEU A 154 20.33 4.85 -10.70
C LEU A 154 20.03 5.09 -12.18
N TYR A 155 19.57 6.29 -12.57
CA TYR A 155 19.10 6.59 -13.93
C TYR A 155 20.13 6.29 -15.03
N LYS A 156 21.43 6.44 -14.74
CA LYS A 156 22.54 6.17 -15.67
C LYS A 156 22.71 4.69 -15.99
N VAL A 157 22.22 3.79 -15.13
CA VAL A 157 22.30 2.34 -15.33
C VAL A 157 21.17 1.92 -16.27
N ARG A 158 21.52 1.23 -17.36
CA ARG A 158 20.56 0.65 -18.31
C ARG A 158 20.25 -0.78 -17.88
N PHE A 159 18.97 -1.05 -17.63
CA PHE A 159 18.50 -2.37 -17.22
C PHE A 159 17.99 -3.13 -18.44
N THR A 160 18.64 -4.24 -18.78
CA THR A 160 18.14 -5.19 -19.79
C THR A 160 16.94 -5.96 -19.24
N GLN A 161 16.16 -6.60 -20.12
CA GLN A 161 14.99 -7.36 -19.70
C GLN A 161 15.30 -8.48 -18.68
N PRO A 162 16.39 -9.27 -18.84
CA PRO A 162 16.76 -10.26 -17.82
C PRO A 162 17.06 -9.64 -16.46
N VAL A 163 17.76 -8.49 -16.43
CA VAL A 163 18.06 -7.78 -15.17
C VAL A 163 16.78 -7.27 -14.51
N LYS A 164 15.82 -6.75 -15.29
CA LYS A 164 14.50 -6.34 -14.79
C LYS A 164 13.75 -7.53 -14.15
N THR A 165 13.77 -8.69 -14.79
CA THR A 165 13.16 -9.92 -14.25
C THR A 165 13.84 -10.35 -12.96
N ILE A 166 15.17 -10.47 -12.95
CA ILE A 166 15.95 -10.86 -11.77
C ILE A 166 15.67 -9.90 -10.61
N TRP A 167 15.72 -8.59 -10.87
CA TRP A 167 15.42 -7.56 -9.87
C TRP A 167 14.03 -7.74 -9.24
N THR A 168 13.01 -7.99 -10.06
CA THR A 168 11.63 -8.18 -9.59
C THR A 168 11.50 -9.47 -8.78
N VAL A 169 12.09 -10.58 -9.24
CA VAL A 169 12.07 -11.87 -8.54
C VAL A 169 12.82 -11.78 -7.21
N SER A 170 14.01 -11.16 -7.18
CA SER A 170 14.75 -10.92 -5.95
C SER A 170 13.95 -10.09 -4.95
N LEU A 171 13.17 -9.12 -5.42
CA LEU A 171 12.30 -8.32 -4.57
C LEU A 171 11.14 -9.14 -4.00
N VAL A 172 10.52 -10.01 -4.79
CA VAL A 172 9.50 -10.97 -4.29
C VAL A 172 10.09 -11.89 -3.23
N ILE A 173 11.25 -12.47 -3.49
CA ILE A 173 11.97 -13.31 -2.52
C ILE A 173 12.26 -12.52 -1.24
N LEU A 174 12.73 -11.28 -1.36
CA LEU A 174 13.00 -10.42 -0.21
C LEU A 174 11.74 -10.17 0.62
N ILE A 175 10.60 -9.89 -0.01
CA ILE A 175 9.31 -9.69 0.68
C ILE A 175 8.91 -10.94 1.47
N ILE A 176 9.06 -12.14 0.87
CA ILE A 176 8.78 -13.41 1.54
C ILE A 176 9.72 -13.62 2.73
N LEU A 177 11.02 -13.38 2.56
CA LEU A 177 12.01 -13.49 3.64
C LEU A 177 11.74 -12.47 4.75
N PHE A 178 11.14 -11.32 4.42
CA PHE A 178 10.79 -10.28 5.37
C PHE A 178 9.76 -10.71 6.41
N LEU A 179 8.97 -11.77 6.16
CA LEU A 179 8.11 -12.39 7.18
C LEU A 179 8.91 -12.81 8.43
N LYS A 180 10.14 -13.28 8.23
CA LYS A 180 11.04 -13.70 9.32
C LYS A 180 11.95 -12.57 9.78
N ILE A 181 12.54 -11.81 8.85
CA ILE A 181 13.50 -10.74 9.18
C ILE A 181 12.85 -9.63 10.01
N ALA A 182 11.59 -9.28 9.72
CA ALA A 182 10.87 -8.26 10.47
C ALA A 182 10.61 -8.61 11.95
N LEU A 183 10.86 -9.85 12.37
CA LEU A 183 10.77 -10.26 13.77
C LEU A 183 12.03 -9.88 14.56
N LEU A 184 13.14 -9.59 13.89
CA LEU A 184 14.43 -9.28 14.51
C LEU A 184 14.56 -7.81 14.91
N ILE A 185 13.81 -6.92 14.25
CA ILE A 185 13.89 -5.47 14.44
C ILE A 185 12.49 -4.94 14.76
N PRO A 186 12.32 -4.13 15.82
CA PRO A 186 11.04 -3.51 16.13
C PRO A 186 10.48 -2.72 14.94
N SER A 187 9.19 -2.89 14.65
CA SER A 187 8.51 -2.18 13.57
C SER A 187 8.58 -0.65 13.72
N SER A 188 8.63 -0.17 14.96
CA SER A 188 8.82 1.25 15.32
C SER A 188 10.16 1.84 14.86
N LYS A 189 11.14 1.01 14.49
CA LYS A 189 12.41 1.44 13.91
C LYS A 189 12.48 1.10 12.43
N LEU A 190 12.09 -0.13 12.07
CA LEU A 190 12.23 -0.65 10.72
C LEU A 190 11.38 0.10 9.70
N LEU A 191 10.09 0.32 10.00
CA LEU A 191 9.18 0.99 9.09
C LEU A 191 9.56 2.48 8.87
N PRO A 192 9.83 3.29 9.91
CA PRO A 192 10.33 4.65 9.71
C PRO A 192 11.65 4.71 8.93
N GLY A 193 12.56 3.74 9.13
CA GLY A 193 13.80 3.64 8.36
C GLY A 193 13.56 3.43 6.86
N LEU A 194 12.63 2.54 6.49
CA LEU A 194 12.26 2.31 5.08
C LEU A 194 11.55 3.53 4.47
N ILE A 195 10.67 4.20 5.23
CA ILE A 195 10.02 5.44 4.80
C ILE A 195 11.08 6.54 4.57
N LEU A 196 12.04 6.68 5.49
CA LEU A 196 13.13 7.63 5.33
C LEU A 196 13.98 7.33 4.08
N ALA A 197 14.30 6.06 3.84
CA ALA A 197 15.04 5.64 2.64
C ALA A 197 14.28 6.01 1.35
N LEU A 198 12.96 5.83 1.32
CA LEU A 198 12.11 6.26 0.22
C LEU A 198 12.14 7.78 0.03
N LEU A 199 11.98 8.56 1.12
CA LEU A 199 12.01 10.03 1.07
C LEU A 199 13.35 10.55 0.57
N VAL A 200 14.47 9.92 0.97
CA VAL A 200 15.81 10.23 0.44
C VAL A 200 15.87 9.95 -1.06
N CYS A 201 15.34 8.83 -1.54
CA CYS A 201 15.28 8.54 -2.98
C CYS A 201 14.44 9.56 -3.75
N ILE A 202 13.28 9.97 -3.22
CA ILE A 202 12.43 11.02 -3.79
C ILE A 202 13.19 12.34 -3.86
N ALA A 203 13.86 12.74 -2.78
CA ALA A 203 14.64 13.98 -2.72
C ALA A 203 15.76 13.97 -3.77
N ILE A 204 16.61 12.93 -3.77
CA ILE A 204 17.70 12.79 -4.74
C ILE A 204 17.16 12.87 -6.17
N ASN A 205 16.10 12.12 -6.48
CA ASN A 205 15.56 12.10 -7.83
C ASN A 205 14.87 13.42 -8.24
N TYR A 206 14.29 14.14 -7.30
CA TYR A 206 13.81 15.51 -7.52
C TYR A 206 14.95 16.45 -7.91
N PHE A 207 16.10 16.40 -7.23
CA PHE A 207 17.25 17.22 -7.60
C PHE A 207 17.88 16.80 -8.93
N GLN A 208 17.95 15.49 -9.23
CA GLN A 208 18.43 14.98 -10.51
C GLN A 208 17.57 15.46 -11.70
N PHE A 209 16.25 15.57 -11.50
CA PHE A 209 15.27 15.84 -12.58
C PHE A 209 14.28 16.94 -12.22
N ARG A 210 14.76 18.06 -11.64
CA ARG A 210 13.91 19.12 -11.07
C ARG A 210 12.86 19.68 -12.03
N LYS A 211 13.18 19.75 -13.33
CA LYS A 211 12.26 20.26 -14.37
C LYS A 211 11.20 19.26 -14.81
N GLU A 212 11.37 17.97 -14.48
CA GLU A 212 10.48 16.88 -14.91
C GLU A 212 9.65 16.32 -13.75
N ARG A 213 10.07 16.58 -12.50
CA ARG A 213 9.46 16.07 -11.27
C ARG A 213 8.57 17.12 -10.62
N SER A 214 7.36 16.72 -10.22
CA SER A 214 6.49 17.57 -9.41
C SER A 214 6.91 17.49 -7.94
N GLY A 215 7.51 18.57 -7.43
CA GLY A 215 7.82 18.69 -6.00
C GLY A 215 6.57 18.62 -5.12
N LEU A 216 5.44 19.13 -5.60
CA LEU A 216 4.16 19.08 -4.90
C LEU A 216 3.69 17.64 -4.62
N VAL A 217 3.87 16.71 -5.57
CA VAL A 217 3.49 15.30 -5.37
C VAL A 217 4.38 14.63 -4.33
N GLY A 218 5.69 14.95 -4.33
CA GLY A 218 6.60 14.48 -3.30
C GLY A 218 6.26 15.03 -1.91
N ILE A 219 5.99 16.34 -1.81
CA ILE A 219 5.56 16.96 -0.54
C ILE A 219 4.22 16.38 -0.07
N ALA A 220 3.26 16.18 -0.98
CA ALA A 220 1.98 15.57 -0.65
C ALA A 220 2.14 14.17 -0.06
N SER A 221 3.04 13.32 -0.61
CA SER A 221 3.32 12.01 0.01
C SER A 221 3.84 12.14 1.44
N LEU A 222 4.75 13.08 1.72
CA LEU A 222 5.27 13.29 3.06
C LEU A 222 4.19 13.80 4.02
N VAL A 223 3.43 14.81 3.61
CA VAL A 223 2.37 15.41 4.44
C VAL A 223 1.30 14.37 4.78
N LEU A 224 0.84 13.59 3.79
CA LEU A 224 -0.13 12.51 4.01
C LEU A 224 0.40 11.46 5.00
N MET A 225 1.67 11.04 4.86
CA MET A 225 2.28 10.09 5.79
C MET A 225 2.38 10.66 7.22
N VAL A 226 2.78 11.92 7.38
CA VAL A 226 2.86 12.57 8.69
C VAL A 226 1.48 12.63 9.33
N ILE A 227 0.46 13.10 8.60
CA ILE A 227 -0.91 13.18 9.10
C ILE A 227 -1.42 11.77 9.46
N ALA A 228 -1.16 10.77 8.62
CA ALA A 228 -1.50 9.38 8.92
C ALA A 228 -0.90 8.96 10.27
N VAL A 229 0.42 9.12 10.46
CA VAL A 229 1.10 8.73 11.71
C VAL A 229 0.44 9.40 12.90
N ARG A 230 0.05 10.68 12.80
CA ARG A 230 -0.65 11.38 13.88
C ARG A 230 -2.00 10.73 14.19
N PHE A 231 -2.83 10.42 13.20
CA PHE A 231 -4.09 9.71 13.44
C PHE A 231 -3.88 8.34 14.10
N ARG A 232 -2.92 7.54 13.63
CA ARG A 232 -2.58 6.26 14.28
C ARG A 232 -2.10 6.46 15.71
N THR A 233 -1.24 7.44 15.97
CA THR A 233 -0.72 7.70 17.32
C THR A 233 -1.84 8.11 18.28
N LEU A 234 -2.73 9.00 17.87
CA LEU A 234 -3.87 9.42 18.69
C LEU A 234 -4.82 8.24 18.97
N ASP A 235 -5.07 7.40 17.96
CA ASP A 235 -5.88 6.18 18.09
C ASP A 235 -5.30 5.20 19.11
N VAL A 236 -4.00 4.91 19.02
CA VAL A 236 -3.30 4.02 19.96
C VAL A 236 -3.25 4.60 21.38
N GLN A 237 -3.10 5.93 21.50
CA GLN A 237 -3.12 6.64 22.78
C GLN A 237 -4.53 6.84 23.35
N LYS A 238 -5.57 6.43 22.62
CA LYS A 238 -6.99 6.63 22.98
C LYS A 238 -7.40 8.11 23.14
N ILE A 239 -6.68 9.04 22.51
CA ILE A 239 -7.00 10.48 22.58
C ILE A 239 -8.11 10.78 21.57
N GLY A 240 -9.27 11.23 22.06
CA GLY A 240 -10.45 11.44 21.22
C GLY A 240 -11.08 10.13 20.71
N CYS A 241 -10.89 9.04 21.44
CA CYS A 241 -11.37 7.71 21.07
C CYS A 241 -12.84 7.53 21.46
N ASP A 242 -13.67 7.23 20.46
CA ASP A 242 -15.00 6.62 20.63
C ASP A 242 -14.94 5.21 20.01
N PRO A 243 -14.95 4.14 20.82
CA PRO A 243 -14.77 2.77 20.34
C PRO A 243 -15.93 2.29 19.45
N HIS A 244 -17.08 2.97 19.45
CA HIS A 244 -18.25 2.63 18.63
C HIS A 244 -18.46 3.58 17.43
N SER A 245 -17.57 4.56 17.24
CA SER A 245 -17.61 5.47 16.11
C SER A 245 -17.42 4.75 14.77
N LEU A 246 -18.11 5.22 13.73
CA LEU A 246 -17.88 4.78 12.35
C LEU A 246 -16.56 5.30 11.77
N ILE A 247 -15.97 6.32 12.40
CA ILE A 247 -14.72 6.92 12.00
C ILE A 247 -13.68 6.63 13.08
N GLN A 248 -12.78 5.70 12.77
CA GLN A 248 -11.68 5.29 13.64
C GLN A 248 -10.37 5.93 13.16
N GLY A 249 -9.52 6.36 14.09
CA GLY A 249 -8.24 6.98 13.74
C GLY A 249 -7.35 6.01 12.96
N HIS A 250 -7.41 4.72 13.29
CA HIS A 250 -6.69 3.70 12.54
C HIS A 250 -7.27 3.43 11.14
N SER A 251 -8.59 3.58 10.94
CA SER A 251 -9.21 3.52 9.61
C SER A 251 -8.78 4.70 8.73
N ILE A 252 -8.65 5.90 9.31
CA ILE A 252 -8.10 7.08 8.61
C ILE A 252 -6.63 6.83 8.24
N TRP A 253 -5.86 6.19 9.13
CA TRP A 253 -4.49 5.77 8.84
C TRP A 253 -4.42 4.94 7.56
N HIS A 254 -5.25 3.90 7.39
CA HIS A 254 -5.27 3.07 6.17
C HIS A 254 -5.48 3.88 4.89
N LEU A 255 -6.44 4.80 4.90
CA LEU A 255 -6.71 5.64 3.74
C LEU A 255 -5.54 6.56 3.41
N LEU A 256 -4.98 7.24 4.42
CA LEU A 256 -3.92 8.22 4.23
C LEU A 256 -2.58 7.58 3.83
N THR A 257 -2.24 6.40 4.37
CA THR A 257 -1.05 5.65 3.96
C THR A 257 -1.19 5.09 2.54
N ALA A 258 -2.39 4.65 2.14
CA ALA A 258 -2.67 4.25 0.77
C ALA A 258 -2.44 5.42 -0.20
N LEU A 259 -3.05 6.58 0.09
CA LEU A 259 -2.88 7.80 -0.69
C LEU A 259 -1.43 8.28 -0.73
N SER A 260 -0.73 8.31 0.41
CA SER A 260 0.69 8.65 0.50
C SER A 260 1.56 7.75 -0.40
N SER A 261 1.29 6.45 -0.38
CA SER A 261 2.00 5.45 -1.18
C SER A 261 1.72 5.63 -2.68
N VAL A 262 0.47 5.97 -3.05
CA VAL A 262 0.11 6.32 -4.43
C VAL A 262 0.76 7.63 -4.88
N CYS A 263 0.88 8.64 -4.02
CA CYS A 263 1.62 9.85 -4.31
C CYS A 263 3.11 9.55 -4.56
N SER A 264 3.72 8.72 -3.70
CA SER A 264 5.11 8.27 -3.88
C SER A 264 5.31 7.52 -5.21
N TYR A 265 4.40 6.60 -5.54
CA TYR A 265 4.40 5.90 -6.83
C TYR A 265 4.24 6.89 -8.00
N SER A 266 3.29 7.83 -7.89
CA SER A 266 2.98 8.83 -8.91
C SER A 266 4.14 9.79 -9.19
N PHE A 267 4.89 10.17 -8.15
CA PHE A 267 6.10 10.97 -8.28
C PHE A 267 7.10 10.35 -9.26
N PHE A 268 7.25 9.02 -9.21
CA PHE A 268 8.10 8.28 -10.13
C PHE A 268 7.42 8.01 -11.47
N ARG A 269 6.14 7.61 -11.44
CA ARG A 269 5.38 7.09 -12.58
C ARG A 269 4.93 8.14 -13.59
N PHE A 270 4.62 9.37 -13.18
CA PHE A 270 4.01 10.37 -14.07
C PHE A 270 4.90 11.57 -14.41
N ALA A 271 6.20 11.48 -14.11
CA ALA A 271 7.15 12.52 -14.47
C ALA A 271 7.41 12.66 -15.98
N GLY A 272 7.85 13.85 -16.38
CA GLY A 272 8.35 14.10 -17.73
C GLY A 272 7.29 14.25 -18.83
N ARG A 273 5.99 14.18 -18.50
CA ARG A 273 4.92 14.55 -19.43
C ARG A 273 4.66 16.04 -19.30
N LYS A 274 5.39 16.87 -20.06
CA LYS A 274 4.84 18.19 -20.40
C LYS A 274 3.53 17.93 -21.13
N SER A 275 2.43 18.42 -20.58
CA SER A 275 1.18 18.57 -21.33
C SER A 275 1.51 19.38 -22.57
N SER A 276 1.56 18.72 -23.73
CA SER A 276 1.41 19.41 -25.00
C SER A 276 -0.02 19.93 -25.02
N PHE A 277 -0.21 21.14 -24.49
CA PHE A 277 -1.27 22.01 -24.94
C PHE A 277 -0.86 22.59 -26.30
#